data_AF-A0A3D1TR26-F1
#
_entry.id   AF-A0A3D1TR26-F1
#
_cell.length_a   1.000
_cell.length_b   1.000
_cell.length_c   1.000
_cell.angle_alpha   90.00
_cell.angle_beta   90.00
_cell.angle_gamma   90.00
#
_symmetry.space_group_name_H-M   'P 1'
#
loop_
_entity.id
_entity.type
_entity.pdbx_description
1 polymer ?
#
loop_
_entity_poly.entity_id
_entity_poly.type
_entity_poly.pdbx_seq_one_letter_code
_entity_poly.pdbx_strand_id
1 'polypeptide(L)'
;MRYQFGRSRLTSQEMRAVVARALLHVRDYSWLSDSPLVGLAEVQRRAFGSTRIFFEGRALSELISETVLAITDELEEPGKLGIVRDVLLGVCAGKSIAAVAREHGRTREHFSRSYWPFAVQLVADRLRALPASGAVPYTTGKVRKQSA
;
A
#
# COMPACT_ATOMS: atom_id res chain seq x y z
N MET A 1 -18.88 -0.35 -14.70
CA MET A 1 -19.46 0.29 -13.51
C MET A 1 -18.39 1.18 -12.90
N ARG A 2 -18.40 2.48 -13.20
CA ARG A 2 -17.36 3.42 -12.72
C ARG A 2 -17.72 3.79 -11.28
N TYR A 3 -16.94 3.31 -10.31
CA TYR A 3 -17.11 3.72 -8.92
C TYR A 3 -16.72 5.20 -8.79
N GLN A 4 -17.71 6.08 -8.85
CA GLN A 4 -17.59 7.44 -8.33
C GLN A 4 -17.51 7.35 -6.80
N PHE A 5 -16.34 7.03 -6.25
CA PHE A 5 -16.04 7.37 -4.86
C PHE A 5 -15.84 8.88 -4.78
N GLY A 6 -16.96 9.60 -4.70
CA GLY A 6 -16.95 10.98 -4.23
C GLY A 6 -16.42 11.00 -2.81
N ARG A 7 -15.12 11.29 -2.65
CA ARG A 7 -14.46 11.86 -1.45
C ARG A 7 -14.92 11.39 -0.05
N SER A 8 -15.51 10.21 0.12
CA SER A 8 -15.76 9.66 1.46
C SER A 8 -14.41 9.29 2.06
N ARG A 9 -13.91 10.18 2.92
CA ARG A 9 -12.71 9.93 3.70
C ARG A 9 -12.95 8.67 4.51
N LEU A 10 -12.22 7.59 4.19
CA LEU A 10 -12.24 6.37 4.98
C LEU A 10 -11.94 6.73 6.44
N THR A 11 -12.75 6.22 7.36
CA THR A 11 -12.45 6.27 8.79
C THR A 11 -11.14 5.52 9.07
N SER A 12 -10.49 5.79 10.20
CA SER A 12 -9.26 5.08 10.56
C SER A 12 -9.47 3.56 10.64
N GLN A 13 -10.64 3.11 11.07
CA GLN A 13 -10.97 1.68 11.13
C GLN A 13 -11.17 1.08 9.74
N GLU A 14 -11.91 1.75 8.86
CA GLU A 14 -12.10 1.29 7.47
C GLU A 14 -10.78 1.25 6.72
N MET A 15 -9.94 2.28 6.87
CA MET A 15 -8.61 2.31 6.26
C MET A 15 -7.79 1.08 6.66
N ARG A 16 -7.75 0.75 7.96
CA ARG A 16 -7.04 -0.45 8.45
C ARG A 16 -7.62 -1.73 7.87
N ALA A 17 -8.94 -1.86 7.80
CA ALA A 17 -9.58 -3.05 7.24
C ALA A 17 -9.29 -3.23 5.74
N VAL A 18 -9.23 -2.14 4.98
CA VAL A 18 -8.89 -2.18 3.56
C VAL A 18 -7.40 -2.47 3.36
N VAL A 19 -6.51 -1.82 4.13
CA VAL A 19 -5.06 -2.08 4.10
C VAL A 19 -4.74 -3.51 4.49
N ALA A 20 -5.37 -4.06 5.53
CA ALA A 20 -5.20 -5.46 5.93
C ALA A 20 -5.52 -6.41 4.76
N ARG A 21 -6.62 -6.17 4.06
CA ARG A 21 -6.99 -6.99 2.89
C ARG A 21 -6.02 -6.82 1.73
N ALA A 22 -5.59 -5.58 1.46
CA ALA A 22 -4.64 -5.29 0.39
C ALA A 22 -3.27 -5.91 0.64
N LEU A 23 -2.77 -5.92 1.87
CA LEU A 23 -1.52 -6.60 2.24
C LEU A 23 -1.60 -8.10 1.98
N LEU A 24 -2.72 -8.75 2.34
CA LEU A 24 -2.92 -10.18 2.10
C LEU A 24 -3.05 -10.54 0.60
N HIS A 25 -3.40 -9.57 -0.24
CA HIS A 25 -3.57 -9.72 -1.70
C HIS A 25 -2.55 -8.89 -2.48
N VAL A 26 -1.39 -8.55 -1.88
CA VAL A 26 -0.46 -7.57 -2.46
C VAL A 26 0.09 -8.00 -3.83
N ARG A 27 0.02 -9.30 -4.15
CA ARG A 27 0.45 -9.88 -5.44
C ARG A 27 -0.71 -10.18 -6.40
N ASP A 28 -1.96 -10.00 -5.97
CA ASP A 28 -3.15 -10.17 -6.81
C ASP A 28 -3.59 -8.81 -7.37
N TYR A 29 -3.05 -8.46 -8.54
CA TYR A 29 -3.31 -7.17 -9.17
C TYR A 29 -4.77 -6.99 -9.58
N SER A 30 -5.48 -8.08 -9.87
CA SER A 30 -6.90 -8.02 -10.22
C SER A 30 -7.72 -7.59 -9.02
N TRP A 31 -7.52 -8.26 -7.87
CA TRP A 31 -8.16 -7.91 -6.62
C TRP A 31 -7.80 -6.49 -6.17
N LEU A 32 -6.52 -6.12 -6.27
CA LEU A 32 -6.06 -4.78 -5.89
C LEU A 32 -6.66 -3.67 -6.75
N SER A 33 -6.96 -3.93 -8.02
CA SER A 33 -7.59 -2.94 -8.90
C SER A 33 -9.01 -2.57 -8.46
N ASP A 34 -9.69 -3.46 -7.73
CA ASP A 34 -11.02 -3.22 -7.15
C ASP A 34 -10.96 -2.62 -5.73
N SER A 35 -9.76 -2.46 -5.16
CA SER A 35 -9.58 -1.93 -3.81
C SER A 35 -9.90 -0.43 -3.74
N PRO A 36 -10.59 0.06 -2.69
CA PRO A 36 -10.76 1.50 -2.46
C PRO A 36 -9.44 2.28 -2.39
N LEU A 37 -8.31 1.62 -2.10
CA LEU A 37 -6.99 2.27 -2.06
C LEU A 37 -6.48 2.68 -3.44
N VAL A 38 -7.06 2.22 -4.54
CA VAL A 38 -6.71 2.73 -5.87
C VAL A 38 -7.02 4.21 -6.02
N GLY A 39 -7.98 4.72 -5.23
CA GLY A 39 -8.34 6.15 -5.20
C GLY A 39 -7.30 7.04 -4.51
N LEU A 40 -6.24 6.49 -3.92
CA LEU A 40 -5.15 7.29 -3.37
C LEU A 40 -4.49 8.12 -4.48
N ALA A 41 -4.24 9.40 -4.22
CA ALA A 41 -3.68 10.33 -5.20
C ALA A 41 -2.36 9.82 -5.80
N GLU A 42 -1.51 9.22 -4.98
CA GLU A 42 -0.24 8.64 -5.40
C GLU A 42 -0.42 7.43 -6.33
N VAL A 43 -1.42 6.57 -6.08
CA VAL A 43 -1.73 5.45 -6.96
C VAL A 43 -2.22 5.96 -8.31
N GLN A 44 -3.16 6.92 -8.30
CA GLN A 44 -3.68 7.54 -9.51
C GLN A 44 -2.58 8.24 -10.33
N ARG A 45 -1.62 8.88 -9.66
CA ARG A 45 -0.45 9.51 -10.29
C ARG A 45 0.44 8.47 -10.99
N ARG A 46 0.76 7.35 -10.34
CA ARG A 46 1.57 6.27 -10.91
C ARG A 46 0.86 5.52 -12.04
N ALA A 47 -0.46 5.40 -11.92
CA ALA A 47 -1.32 4.76 -12.90
C ALA A 47 -1.54 5.60 -14.17
N PHE A 48 -1.36 6.93 -14.10
CA PHE A 48 -1.69 7.85 -15.18
C PHE A 48 -0.97 7.53 -16.50
N GLY A 49 -1.73 7.43 -17.59
CA GLY A 49 -1.19 7.18 -18.93
C GLY A 49 -0.72 5.74 -19.19
N SER A 50 -0.89 4.82 -18.23
CA SER A 50 -0.55 3.41 -18.42
C SER A 50 -1.55 2.71 -19.34
N THR A 51 -1.05 1.83 -20.21
CA THR A 51 -1.85 0.97 -21.12
C THR A 51 -1.90 -0.49 -20.69
N ARG A 52 -1.26 -0.84 -19.56
CA ARG A 52 -1.19 -2.22 -19.06
C ARG A 52 -2.51 -2.65 -18.42
N ILE A 53 -2.82 -3.94 -18.44
CA ILE A 53 -3.96 -4.48 -17.68
C ILE A 53 -3.68 -4.37 -16.17
N PHE A 54 -4.71 -4.05 -15.36
CA PHE A 54 -4.61 -3.89 -13.91
C PHE A 54 -3.55 -2.88 -13.45
N PHE A 55 -3.36 -1.80 -14.22
CA PHE A 55 -2.33 -0.79 -13.95
C PHE A 55 -2.51 -0.11 -12.58
N GLU A 56 -3.75 0.11 -12.13
CA GLU A 56 -4.04 0.65 -10.80
C GLU A 56 -3.67 -0.34 -9.69
N GLY A 57 -4.05 -1.63 -9.84
CA GLY A 57 -3.68 -2.67 -8.90
C GLY A 57 -2.17 -2.89 -8.81
N ARG A 58 -1.45 -2.81 -9.93
CA ARG A 58 0.01 -2.84 -9.96
C ARG A 58 0.63 -1.63 -9.26
N ALA A 59 0.15 -0.42 -9.57
CA ALA A 59 0.62 0.79 -8.90
C ALA A 59 0.37 0.76 -7.39
N LEU A 60 -0.77 0.23 -6.96
CA LEU A 60 -1.09 0.01 -5.55
C LEU A 60 -0.17 -1.04 -4.91
N SER A 61 0.11 -2.16 -5.59
CA SER A 61 1.05 -3.19 -5.13
C SER A 61 2.46 -2.62 -4.91
N GLU A 62 2.96 -1.86 -5.88
CA GLU A 62 4.26 -1.19 -5.83
C GLU A 62 4.30 -0.18 -4.67
N LEU A 63 3.27 0.67 -4.53
CA LEU A 63 3.18 1.64 -3.44
C LEU A 63 3.15 0.98 -2.05
N ILE A 64 2.36 -0.10 -1.88
CA ILE A 64 2.31 -0.85 -0.62
C ILE A 64 3.68 -1.47 -0.31
N SER A 65 4.33 -2.06 -1.31
CA SER A 65 5.63 -2.71 -1.13
C SER A 65 6.71 -1.70 -0.73
N GLU A 66 6.78 -0.55 -1.40
CA GLU A 66 7.68 0.55 -1.03
C GLU A 66 7.38 1.10 0.37
N THR A 67 6.10 1.25 0.70
CA THR A 67 5.66 1.71 2.03
C THR A 67 6.09 0.73 3.11
N VAL A 68 5.93 -0.57 2.88
CA VAL A 68 6.39 -1.61 3.79
C VAL A 68 7.89 -1.54 3.96
N LEU A 69 8.66 -1.45 2.87
CA LEU A 69 10.12 -1.36 2.94
C LEU A 69 10.56 -0.15 3.77
N ALA A 70 9.99 1.04 3.50
CA ALA A 70 10.29 2.25 4.27
C ALA A 70 9.97 2.09 5.77
N ILE A 71 8.85 1.46 6.12
CA ILE A 71 8.53 1.18 7.53
C ILE A 71 9.56 0.21 8.12
N THR A 72 9.90 -0.87 7.40
CA THR A 72 10.80 -1.91 7.92
C THR A 72 12.24 -1.45 8.08
N ASP A 73 12.66 -0.43 7.35
CA ASP A 73 13.98 0.20 7.48
C ASP A 73 14.08 1.08 8.75
N GLU A 74 12.94 1.57 9.26
CA GLU A 74 12.86 2.38 10.48
C GLU A 74 12.65 1.54 11.75
N LEU A 75 12.24 0.27 11.61
CA LEU A 75 11.99 -0.62 12.74
C LEU A 75 13.28 -1.26 13.25
N GLU A 76 13.49 -1.20 14.57
CA GLU A 76 14.56 -1.93 15.23
C GLU A 76 14.40 -3.45 15.05
N GLU A 77 15.52 -4.15 14.83
CA GLU A 77 15.54 -5.60 14.62
C GLU A 77 15.20 -6.45 15.87
N PRO A 78 15.59 -6.10 17.12
CA PRO A 78 15.27 -6.94 18.26
C PRO A 78 13.83 -6.78 18.78
N GLY A 79 13.32 -7.85 19.39
CA GLY A 79 12.08 -7.82 20.17
C GLY A 79 10.80 -7.71 19.34
N LYS A 80 9.82 -6.95 19.87
CA LYS A 80 8.47 -6.86 19.26
C LYS A 80 8.48 -6.17 17.90
N LEU A 81 9.33 -5.16 17.72
CA LEU A 81 9.41 -4.42 16.45
C LEU A 81 10.04 -5.27 15.34
N GLY A 82 11.04 -6.09 15.68
CA GLY A 82 11.59 -7.12 14.77
C GLY A 82 10.52 -8.09 14.25
N ILE A 83 9.67 -8.61 15.12
CA ILE A 83 8.59 -9.52 14.70
C ILE A 83 7.60 -8.80 13.76
N VAL A 84 7.31 -7.52 14.01
CA VAL A 84 6.43 -6.73 13.14
C VAL A 84 7.07 -6.51 11.77
N ARG A 85 8.38 -6.24 11.74
CA ARG A 85 9.18 -6.17 10.52
C ARG A 85 9.08 -7.47 9.72
N ASP A 86 9.29 -8.61 10.37
CA ASP A 86 9.22 -9.93 9.72
C ASP A 86 7.82 -10.26 9.19
N VAL A 87 6.76 -9.86 9.91
CA VAL A 87 5.38 -9.97 9.44
C VAL A 87 5.17 -9.17 8.15
N LEU A 88 5.60 -7.91 8.12
CA LEU A 88 5.44 -7.05 6.96
C LEU A 88 6.21 -7.58 5.76
N LEU A 89 7.49 -7.92 5.93
CA LEU A 89 8.34 -8.47 4.86
C LEU A 89 7.80 -9.81 4.37
N GLY A 90 7.42 -10.70 5.29
CA GLY A 90 6.86 -12.01 4.95
C GLY A 90 5.60 -11.90 4.11
N VAL A 91 4.65 -11.04 4.50
CA VAL A 91 3.40 -10.83 3.76
C VAL A 91 3.66 -10.20 2.40
N CYS A 92 4.56 -9.22 2.30
CA CYS A 92 4.97 -8.65 1.00
C CYS A 92 5.64 -9.68 0.08
N ALA A 93 6.39 -10.63 0.65
CA ALA A 93 6.95 -11.76 -0.11
C ALA A 93 5.88 -12.80 -0.54
N GLY A 94 4.65 -12.68 -0.06
CA GLY A 94 3.54 -13.60 -0.35
C GLY A 94 3.39 -14.74 0.68
N LYS A 95 4.06 -14.66 1.83
CA LYS A 95 3.82 -15.61 2.93
C LYS A 95 2.48 -15.31 3.59
N SER A 96 1.79 -16.36 4.03
CA SER A 96 0.64 -16.21 4.91
C SER A 96 1.10 -15.85 6.34
N ILE A 97 0.21 -15.21 7.12
CA ILE A 97 0.45 -14.94 8.55
C ILE A 97 0.78 -16.24 9.32
N ALA A 98 0.15 -17.35 8.94
CA ALA A 98 0.42 -18.66 9.53
C ALA A 98 1.84 -19.16 9.20
N ALA A 99 2.37 -18.88 8.01
CA ALA A 99 3.74 -19.25 7.65
C ALA A 99 4.75 -18.43 8.47
N VAL A 100 4.58 -17.11 8.54
CA VAL A 100 5.45 -16.25 9.38
C VAL A 100 5.38 -16.68 10.85
N ALA A 101 4.19 -16.92 11.39
CA ALA A 101 4.05 -17.35 12.79
C ALA A 101 4.83 -18.64 13.12
N ARG A 102 4.85 -19.61 12.19
CA ARG A 102 5.61 -20.86 12.35
C ARG A 102 7.12 -20.62 12.38
N GLU A 103 7.63 -19.67 11.60
CA GLU A 103 9.06 -19.30 11.60
C GLU A 103 9.51 -18.77 12.97
N HIS A 104 8.59 -18.18 13.74
CA HIS A 104 8.84 -17.73 15.12
C HIS A 104 8.40 -18.73 16.20
N GLY A 105 7.99 -19.95 15.84
CA GLY A 105 7.52 -20.96 16.80
C GLY A 105 6.23 -20.57 17.53
N ARG A 106 5.34 -19.81 16.89
CA ARG A 106 4.06 -19.35 17.46
C ARG A 106 2.86 -19.77 16.61
N THR A 107 1.67 -19.65 17.17
CA THR A 107 0.41 -19.91 16.46
C THR A 107 0.00 -18.71 15.60
N ARG A 108 -0.79 -18.98 14.55
CA ARG A 108 -1.42 -17.95 13.73
C ARG A 108 -2.25 -16.99 14.58
N GLU A 109 -3.03 -17.53 15.51
CA GLU A 109 -3.94 -16.78 16.38
C GLU A 109 -3.18 -15.77 17.25
N HIS A 110 -2.01 -16.16 17.75
CA HIS A 110 -1.13 -15.25 18.49
C HIS A 110 -0.67 -14.09 17.60
N PHE A 111 -0.18 -14.39 16.39
CA PHE A 111 0.26 -13.36 15.45
C PHE A 111 -0.86 -12.41 15.02
N SER A 112 -2.02 -12.97 14.67
CA SER A 112 -3.21 -12.22 14.25
C SER A 112 -3.72 -11.26 15.33
N ARG A 113 -3.49 -11.55 16.61
CA ARG A 113 -3.93 -10.71 17.74
C ARG A 113 -2.86 -9.72 18.20
N SER A 114 -1.58 -10.11 18.16
CA SER A 114 -0.50 -9.36 18.81
C SER A 114 0.30 -8.48 17.86
N TYR A 115 0.55 -8.92 16.63
CA TYR A 115 1.48 -8.26 15.71
C TYR A 115 0.78 -7.75 14.45
N TRP A 116 -0.11 -8.54 13.87
CA TRP A 116 -0.81 -8.18 12.63
C TRP A 116 -1.59 -6.86 12.71
N PRO A 117 -2.40 -6.57 13.75
CA PRO A 117 -3.15 -5.32 13.81
C PRO A 117 -2.23 -4.10 13.88
N PHE A 118 -1.08 -4.24 14.54
CA PHE A 118 -0.08 -3.19 14.65
C PHE A 118 0.68 -2.99 13.33
N ALA A 119 1.07 -4.06 12.65
CA ALA A 119 1.66 -4.00 11.31
C ALA A 119 0.73 -3.28 10.32
N VAL A 120 -0.55 -3.64 10.30
CA VAL A 120 -1.58 -2.99 9.47
C VAL A 120 -1.74 -1.51 9.82
N GLN A 121 -1.73 -1.17 11.11
CA GLN A 121 -1.82 0.22 11.58
C GLN A 121 -0.68 1.06 11.03
N LEU A 122 0.57 0.59 11.12
CA LEU A 122 1.74 1.33 10.63
C LEU A 122 1.63 1.64 9.13
N VAL A 123 1.24 0.64 8.33
CA VAL A 123 1.04 0.81 6.88
C VAL A 123 -0.11 1.79 6.60
N ALA A 124 -1.24 1.65 7.31
CA ALA A 124 -2.38 2.54 7.14
C ALA A 124 -2.04 4.00 7.47
N ASP A 125 -1.29 4.24 8.54
CA ASP A 125 -0.86 5.58 8.94
C ASP A 125 0.10 6.17 7.92
N ARG A 126 1.07 5.39 7.43
CA ARG A 126 2.01 5.86 6.40
C ARG A 126 1.29 6.19 5.09
N LEU A 127 0.38 5.34 4.63
CA LEU A 127 -0.41 5.60 3.41
C LEU A 127 -1.33 6.82 3.56
N ARG A 128 -1.86 7.09 4.76
CA ARG A 128 -2.68 8.27 5.04
C ARG A 128 -1.85 9.55 5.09
N ALA A 129 -0.63 9.46 5.58
CA ALA A 129 0.31 10.58 5.66
C ALA A 129 0.93 10.94 4.31
N LEU A 130 0.79 10.09 3.28
CA LEU A 130 1.22 10.44 1.94
C LEU A 130 0.57 11.75 1.50
N PRO A 131 1.36 12.71 0.99
CA PRO A 131 0.81 13.96 0.53
C PRO A 131 -0.23 13.67 -0.55
N ALA A 132 -1.40 14.30 -0.43
CA ALA A 132 -2.30 14.45 -1.58
C ALA A 132 -1.54 15.30 -2.59
N SER A 133 -0.76 14.66 -3.47
CA SER A 133 0.21 15.35 -4.30
C SER A 133 -0.51 16.46 -5.07
N GLY A 134 -0.03 17.69 -4.87
CA GLY A 134 -0.54 18.89 -5.53
C GLY A 134 -0.48 18.73 -7.04
N ALA A 135 -1.36 19.47 -7.72
CA ALA A 135 -1.51 19.51 -9.17
C ALA A 135 -0.17 19.29 -9.89
N VAL A 136 -0.12 18.24 -10.73
CA VAL A 136 0.95 18.07 -11.71
C VAL A 136 1.06 19.39 -12.47
N PRO A 137 2.18 20.14 -12.39
CA PRO A 137 2.33 21.32 -13.20
C PRO A 137 2.41 20.85 -14.65
N TYR A 138 1.32 21.03 -15.40
CA TYR A 138 1.36 20.96 -16.85
C TYR A 138 2.42 21.96 -17.29
N THR A 139 3.58 21.45 -17.69
CA THR A 139 4.55 22.28 -18.39
C THR A 139 3.96 22.49 -19.77
N THR A 140 3.12 23.51 -19.91
CA THR A 140 2.65 24.00 -21.19
C THR A 140 3.89 24.35 -21.98
N GLY A 141 4.24 23.50 -22.93
CA GLY A 141 5.35 23.71 -23.84
C GLY A 141 5.17 25.08 -24.50
N LYS A 142 5.98 26.06 -24.10
CA LYS A 142 6.20 27.25 -24.91
C LYS A 142 6.85 26.78 -26.20
N VAL A 143 6.04 26.62 -27.24
CA VAL A 143 6.49 26.61 -28.62
C VAL A 143 7.15 27.96 -28.86
N ARG A 144 8.48 28.02 -28.72
CA ARG A 144 9.28 29.12 -29.24
C ARG A 144 9.28 28.94 -30.75
N LYS A 145 8.38 29.66 -31.44
CA LYS A 145 8.55 29.93 -32.87
C LYS A 145 9.87 30.70 -33.03
N GLN A 146 10.89 30.01 -33.52
CA GLN A 146 11.96 30.69 -34.24
C GLN A 146 11.38 31.03 -35.62
N SER A 147 11.22 32.31 -35.88
CA SER A 147 11.08 32.84 -37.24
C SER A 147 12.23 33.81 -37.45
N ALA A 148 12.84 33.62 -38.61
CA ALA A 148 14.04 34.24 -39.16
C ALA A 148 14.06 35.77 -39.09
#